data_AF-A0ABD4SBW6-F1
#
_entry.id   AF-A0ABD4SBW6-F1
#
_cell.length_a   1.000
_cell.length_b   1.000
_cell.length_c   1.000
_cell.angle_alpha   90.00
_cell.angle_beta   90.00
_cell.angle_gamma   90.00
#
_symmetry.space_group_name_H-M   'P 1'
#
loop_
_entity.id
_entity.type
_entity.pdbx_description
1 polymer ?
#
loop_
_entity_poly.entity_id
_entity_poly.type
_entity_poly.pdbx_seq_one_letter_code
_entity_poly.pdbx_strand_id
1 'polypeptide(L)'
;MKRNKILASVSTVALALGALATFGGNHVDAATKSITPALPYRYKTDTAYFLDKSTSAHYKGVWNSATNAWKKNGFAWKAAANHSKTTLSSYSDNSASGLNVAGYDKVQYNKTTGKIISSEVRLNRAAFKKYGYNTAERTNVAEHELGHALGLDHNLKGSVSVMNPANRYYSIQGCDVKGMKKIYSTVASFDSVSDNAGDIVTVVNYTPAVKSAVTAVKTSYNAKTKSLTITGKAKGASKVAVSYNAKALKPVKVSKKGQFKTTVKFTGYKDFTLTGLNAKGAAVTKAYVLAKDSYAAAKPTLLKADRTKKGLTFTTDAKKKTTLKFYYKNKLVKKTRLTKDKQKVFFSAKSLKGKKGSFKVVASAAGKKSSQAAQFKIIGVGQATVTNY
;
A
#
# COMPACT_ATOMS: atom_id res chain seq x y z
N MET A 1 -30.29 -32.53 36.76
CA MET A 1 -29.88 -31.94 35.47
C MET A 1 -30.64 -30.63 35.21
N LYS A 2 -30.05 -29.49 35.56
CA LYS A 2 -30.60 -28.16 35.22
C LYS A 2 -29.60 -27.44 34.30
N ARG A 3 -30.05 -27.11 33.09
CA ARG A 3 -29.29 -26.40 32.05
C ARG A 3 -29.25 -24.91 32.42
N ASN A 4 -28.09 -24.39 32.83
CA ASN A 4 -27.89 -22.95 32.95
C ASN A 4 -27.57 -22.36 31.58
N LYS A 5 -28.52 -21.57 31.05
CA LYS A 5 -28.34 -20.73 29.86
C LYS A 5 -27.42 -19.56 30.23
N ILE A 6 -26.25 -19.48 29.60
CA ILE A 6 -25.40 -18.29 29.62
C ILE A 6 -25.98 -17.30 28.60
N LEU A 7 -26.52 -16.17 29.09
CA LEU A 7 -26.88 -15.05 28.22
C LEU A 7 -25.60 -14.40 27.69
N ALA A 8 -25.39 -14.45 26.38
CA ALA A 8 -24.39 -13.66 25.69
C ALA A 8 -25.01 -12.29 25.35
N SER A 9 -24.66 -11.27 26.13
CA SER A 9 -24.93 -9.87 25.79
C SER A 9 -23.96 -9.44 24.68
N VAL A 10 -24.48 -9.33 23.46
CA VAL A 10 -23.77 -8.72 22.32
C VAL A 10 -23.89 -7.21 22.45
N SER A 11 -22.84 -6.53 22.91
CA SER A 11 -22.79 -5.07 22.87
C SER A 11 -22.36 -4.57 21.49
N THR A 12 -23.22 -3.73 20.95
CA THR A 12 -23.17 -3.05 19.66
C THR A 12 -21.95 -2.13 19.53
N VAL A 13 -21.40 -2.08 18.32
CA VAL A 13 -20.33 -1.19 17.87
C VAL A 13 -20.73 0.28 18.09
N ALA A 14 -19.98 1.01 18.93
CA ALA A 14 -20.03 2.46 18.97
C ALA A 14 -19.14 3.03 17.85
N LEU A 15 -19.74 3.33 16.71
CA LEU A 15 -19.16 4.18 15.66
C LEU A 15 -19.35 5.65 16.06
N ALA A 16 -18.33 6.27 16.64
CA ALA A 16 -18.32 7.72 16.78
C ALA A 16 -17.93 8.36 15.43
N LEU A 17 -18.93 8.95 14.77
CA LEU A 17 -18.80 9.87 13.63
C LEU A 17 -18.38 11.26 14.14
N GLY A 18 -17.42 11.90 13.45
CA GLY A 18 -17.02 13.27 13.76
C GLY A 18 -16.03 13.90 12.77
N ALA A 19 -16.59 14.55 11.75
CA ALA A 19 -16.12 15.71 10.98
C ALA A 19 -14.92 15.65 9.99
N LEU A 20 -15.21 16.22 8.82
CA LEU A 20 -14.36 16.56 7.67
C LEU A 20 -13.22 17.54 7.99
N ALA A 21 -12.08 17.34 7.35
CA ALA A 21 -11.30 18.43 6.75
C ALA A 21 -10.54 17.91 5.52
N THR A 22 -10.84 18.47 4.35
CA THR A 22 -10.00 18.35 3.16
C THR A 22 -8.81 19.30 3.28
N PHE A 23 -7.61 18.86 2.94
CA PHE A 23 -6.65 19.55 2.05
C PHE A 23 -5.44 18.63 1.81
N GLY A 24 -4.96 18.62 0.56
CA GLY A 24 -3.78 17.86 0.14
C GLY A 24 -2.47 18.54 0.49
N GLY A 25 -1.39 17.76 0.44
CA GLY A 25 -0.01 18.27 0.49
C GLY A 25 0.91 17.43 1.36
N ASN A 26 1.84 16.73 0.71
CA ASN A 26 3.13 16.27 1.24
C ASN A 26 3.12 15.59 2.63
N HIS A 27 2.90 14.28 2.65
CA HIS A 27 3.27 13.44 3.80
C HIS A 27 4.80 13.35 3.91
N VAL A 28 5.41 14.35 4.54
CA VAL A 28 6.45 14.08 5.52
C VAL A 28 5.77 13.31 6.65
N ASP A 29 6.33 12.17 7.07
CA ASP A 29 5.76 11.34 8.13
C ASP A 29 5.75 12.16 9.44
N ALA A 30 4.64 12.86 9.70
CA ALA A 30 4.46 13.67 10.89
C ALA A 30 4.50 12.74 12.10
N ALA A 31 5.46 12.96 13.01
CA ALA A 31 5.54 12.27 14.28
C ALA A 31 4.17 12.36 14.99
N THR A 32 3.66 11.24 15.49
CA THR A 32 2.39 11.25 16.21
C THR A 32 2.57 11.96 17.55
N LYS A 33 1.91 13.09 17.68
CA LYS A 33 2.01 13.99 18.85
C LYS A 33 1.03 13.60 19.97
N SER A 34 -0.08 12.95 19.64
CA SER A 34 -1.11 12.52 20.59
C SER A 34 -0.64 11.35 21.44
N ILE A 35 -0.80 11.50 22.76
CA ILE A 35 -0.61 10.40 23.73
C ILE A 35 -1.62 9.30 23.40
N THR A 36 -1.16 8.05 23.40
CA THR A 36 -2.04 6.91 23.13
C THR A 36 -3.08 6.78 24.27
N PRO A 37 -4.39 6.71 23.95
CA PRO A 37 -5.45 6.68 24.96
C PRO A 37 -5.45 5.39 25.80
N ALA A 38 -6.15 5.44 26.93
CA ALA A 38 -6.33 4.30 27.82
C ALA A 38 -7.69 3.63 27.60
N LEU A 39 -7.70 2.30 27.69
CA LEU A 39 -8.90 1.47 27.80
C LEU A 39 -9.38 1.43 29.26
N PRO A 40 -10.63 1.03 29.52
CA PRO A 40 -11.21 1.01 30.87
C PRO A 40 -10.69 -0.13 31.75
N TYR A 41 -9.58 -0.77 31.38
CA TYR A 41 -9.01 -1.92 32.09
C TYR A 41 -7.48 -1.87 32.14
N ARG A 42 -6.91 -2.46 33.19
CA ARG A 42 -5.46 -2.54 33.42
C ARG A 42 -5.07 -3.67 34.38
N TYR A 43 -3.77 -3.96 34.46
CA TYR A 43 -3.19 -4.73 35.57
C TYR A 43 -3.01 -3.86 36.82
N LYS A 44 -2.72 -4.50 37.96
CA LYS A 44 -2.56 -3.80 39.26
C LYS A 44 -1.37 -2.86 39.19
N THR A 45 -0.27 -3.36 38.64
CA THR A 45 0.98 -2.63 38.43
C THR A 45 1.42 -2.74 36.96
N ASP A 46 2.50 -2.05 36.61
CA ASP A 46 3.19 -2.13 35.32
C ASP A 46 3.91 -3.47 35.06
N THR A 47 3.55 -4.51 35.82
CA THR A 47 4.09 -5.86 35.71
C THR A 47 2.94 -6.86 35.63
N ALA A 48 3.00 -7.76 34.64
CA ALA A 48 2.01 -8.81 34.46
C ALA A 48 2.67 -10.10 33.96
N TYR A 49 2.09 -11.23 34.34
CA TYR A 49 2.54 -12.53 33.87
C TYR A 49 1.86 -12.92 32.56
N PHE A 50 2.54 -13.67 31.69
CA PHE A 50 1.95 -14.27 30.49
C PHE A 50 2.35 -15.74 30.37
N LEU A 51 1.52 -16.52 29.69
CA LEU A 51 1.84 -17.89 29.26
C LEU A 51 1.85 -17.94 27.73
N ASP A 52 3.00 -18.20 27.12
CA ASP A 52 3.10 -18.42 25.68
C ASP A 52 2.73 -19.86 25.32
N LYS A 53 1.56 -20.02 24.70
CA LYS A 53 1.02 -21.30 24.22
C LYS A 53 1.47 -21.65 22.80
N SER A 54 2.42 -20.90 22.23
CA SER A 54 2.93 -21.16 20.88
C SER A 54 3.77 -22.44 20.84
N THR A 55 3.44 -23.35 19.93
CA THR A 55 4.26 -24.55 19.66
C THR A 55 5.41 -24.26 18.70
N SER A 56 5.28 -23.23 17.86
CA SER A 56 6.29 -22.84 16.88
C SER A 56 7.41 -22.01 17.51
N ALA A 57 8.66 -22.47 17.39
CA ALA A 57 9.85 -21.73 17.83
C ALA A 57 9.94 -20.31 17.23
N HIS A 58 9.50 -20.13 15.98
CA HIS A 58 9.44 -18.80 15.35
C HIS A 58 8.50 -17.85 16.11
N TYR A 59 7.30 -18.32 16.49
CA TYR A 59 6.34 -17.47 17.20
C TYR A 59 6.71 -17.26 18.67
N LYS A 60 7.36 -18.23 19.32
CA LYS A 60 8.03 -18.00 20.61
C LYS A 60 9.03 -16.84 20.52
N GLY A 61 9.83 -16.81 19.46
CA GLY A 61 10.76 -15.71 19.19
C GLY A 61 10.07 -14.36 18.93
N VAL A 62 8.95 -14.36 18.21
CA VAL A 62 8.14 -13.13 17.98
C VAL A 62 7.59 -12.59 19.29
N TRP A 63 6.97 -13.43 20.13
CA TRP A 63 6.45 -13.02 21.42
C TRP A 63 7.54 -12.55 22.38
N ASN A 64 8.65 -13.28 22.47
CA ASN A 64 9.81 -12.86 23.27
C ASN A 64 10.34 -11.48 22.84
N SER A 65 10.39 -11.21 21.54
CA SER A 65 10.81 -9.89 21.04
C SER A 65 9.83 -8.79 21.49
N ALA A 66 8.52 -9.03 21.37
CA ALA A 66 7.50 -8.06 21.71
C ALA A 66 7.41 -7.79 23.22
N THR A 67 7.51 -8.83 24.06
CA THR A 67 7.50 -8.67 25.53
C THR A 67 8.76 -7.93 26.01
N ASN A 68 9.93 -8.23 25.43
CA ASN A 68 11.16 -7.48 25.72
C ASN A 68 11.08 -6.03 25.27
N ALA A 69 10.43 -5.74 24.14
CA ALA A 69 10.22 -4.38 23.67
C ALA A 69 9.40 -3.57 24.69
N TRP A 70 8.30 -4.12 25.21
CA TRP A 70 7.52 -3.49 26.28
C TRP A 70 8.31 -3.35 27.58
N LYS A 71 9.08 -4.37 27.99
CA LYS A 71 9.95 -4.32 29.17
C LYS A 71 10.96 -3.18 29.08
N LYS A 72 11.61 -3.01 27.93
CA LYS A 72 12.54 -1.90 27.68
C LYS A 72 11.87 -0.53 27.77
N ASN A 73 10.57 -0.47 27.51
CA ASN A 73 9.77 0.76 27.54
C ASN A 73 9.00 0.98 28.86
N GLY A 74 9.19 0.11 29.86
CA GLY A 74 8.70 0.30 31.22
C GLY A 74 7.54 -0.61 31.66
N PHE A 75 7.01 -1.48 30.80
CA PHE A 75 6.00 -2.47 31.21
C PHE A 75 6.58 -3.89 31.19
N ALA A 76 6.64 -4.56 32.34
CA ALA A 76 7.31 -5.85 32.49
C ALA A 76 6.36 -7.04 32.32
N TRP A 77 6.40 -7.65 31.13
CA TRP A 77 5.82 -8.97 30.88
C TRP A 77 6.73 -10.08 31.43
N LYS A 78 6.27 -10.84 32.42
CA LYS A 78 6.99 -11.96 33.02
C LYS A 78 6.43 -13.29 32.53
N ALA A 79 7.29 -14.22 32.11
CA ALA A 79 6.83 -15.54 31.72
C ALA A 79 6.33 -16.31 32.95
N ALA A 80 5.18 -16.98 32.82
CA ALA A 80 4.66 -17.94 33.79
C ALA A 80 4.93 -19.37 33.29
N ALA A 81 5.18 -20.29 34.22
CA ALA A 81 5.50 -21.69 33.89
C ALA A 81 4.26 -22.47 33.43
N ASN A 82 3.15 -22.39 34.17
CA ASN A 82 2.00 -23.28 34.00
C ASN A 82 0.69 -22.56 33.72
N HIS A 83 0.45 -21.42 34.40
CA HIS A 83 -0.82 -20.69 34.30
C HIS A 83 -0.58 -19.19 34.36
N SER A 84 -1.30 -18.46 33.51
CA SER A 84 -1.46 -17.01 33.60
C SER A 84 -2.82 -16.61 33.05
N LYS A 85 -3.38 -15.51 33.59
CA LYS A 85 -4.57 -14.86 33.01
C LYS A 85 -4.33 -14.32 31.60
N THR A 86 -3.08 -14.00 31.26
CA THR A 86 -2.69 -13.53 29.93
C THR A 86 -2.05 -14.67 29.16
N THR A 87 -2.60 -14.99 27.99
CA THR A 87 -2.08 -16.07 27.14
C THR A 87 -1.73 -15.54 25.78
N LEU A 88 -0.55 -15.93 25.27
CA LEU A 88 -0.04 -15.54 23.97
C LEU A 88 -0.07 -16.76 23.05
N SER A 89 -0.56 -16.63 21.83
CA SER A 89 -0.51 -17.73 20.87
C SER A 89 -0.61 -17.26 19.42
N SER A 90 -0.72 -18.20 18.48
CA SER A 90 -1.02 -17.87 17.09
C SER A 90 -2.03 -18.84 16.52
N TYR A 91 -2.76 -18.41 15.50
CA TYR A 91 -3.79 -19.20 14.82
C TYR A 91 -3.69 -19.03 13.31
N SER A 92 -4.41 -19.84 12.55
CA SER A 92 -4.42 -19.74 11.09
C SER A 92 -5.86 -19.75 10.61
N ASP A 93 -6.36 -18.59 10.20
CA ASP A 93 -7.66 -18.46 9.54
C ASP A 93 -7.47 -17.93 8.11
N ASN A 94 -7.63 -18.83 7.15
CA ASN A 94 -7.43 -18.57 5.73
C ASN A 94 -8.71 -18.10 5.02
N SER A 95 -9.82 -17.93 5.75
CA SER A 95 -11.08 -17.44 5.19
C SER A 95 -10.94 -15.99 4.68
N ALA A 96 -11.86 -15.55 3.82
CA ALA A 96 -11.83 -14.20 3.27
C ALA A 96 -11.91 -13.12 4.36
N SER A 97 -12.69 -13.35 5.42
CA SER A 97 -12.80 -12.49 6.60
C SER A 97 -11.56 -12.59 7.49
N GLY A 98 -11.11 -13.81 7.80
CA GLY A 98 -9.92 -14.07 8.62
C GLY A 98 -8.67 -13.43 8.06
N LEU A 99 -8.49 -13.45 6.74
CA LEU A 99 -7.36 -12.79 6.09
C LEU A 99 -7.34 -11.27 6.31
N ASN A 100 -8.46 -10.61 6.64
CA ASN A 100 -8.46 -9.18 6.96
C ASN A 100 -8.00 -8.88 8.40
N VAL A 101 -7.67 -9.88 9.21
CA VAL A 101 -7.23 -9.74 10.61
C VAL A 101 -5.79 -10.24 10.75
N ALA A 102 -4.90 -9.38 11.23
CA ALA A 102 -3.49 -9.68 11.50
C ALA A 102 -3.25 -10.14 12.94
N GLY A 103 -3.98 -9.56 13.89
CA GLY A 103 -3.90 -9.87 15.30
C GLY A 103 -5.26 -9.68 15.99
N TYR A 104 -5.34 -10.26 17.18
CA TYR A 104 -6.55 -10.42 17.95
C TYR A 104 -6.19 -10.33 19.43
N ASP A 105 -6.95 -9.55 20.18
CA ASP A 105 -6.92 -9.53 21.63
C ASP A 105 -8.35 -9.65 22.17
N LYS A 106 -8.52 -10.47 23.21
CA LYS A 106 -9.77 -10.59 23.95
C LYS A 106 -9.48 -10.44 25.42
N VAL A 107 -10.01 -9.38 26.02
CA VAL A 107 -9.87 -9.07 27.44
C VAL A 107 -11.22 -9.23 28.12
N GLN A 108 -11.22 -9.92 29.26
CA GLN A 108 -12.32 -9.86 30.22
C GLN A 108 -11.88 -9.07 31.43
N TYR A 109 -12.70 -8.12 31.85
CA TYR A 109 -12.39 -7.27 33.00
C TYR A 109 -13.63 -6.99 33.84
N ASN A 110 -13.42 -6.70 35.12
CA ASN A 110 -14.46 -6.24 36.02
C ASN A 110 -14.77 -4.75 35.72
N LYS A 111 -15.99 -4.45 35.27
CA LYS A 111 -16.38 -3.10 34.82
C LYS A 111 -16.37 -2.06 35.94
N THR A 112 -16.48 -2.48 37.19
CA THR A 112 -16.49 -1.61 38.37
C THR A 112 -15.07 -1.22 38.77
N THR A 113 -14.12 -2.15 38.69
CA THR A 113 -12.73 -1.91 39.16
C THR A 113 -11.71 -1.71 38.04
N GLY A 114 -12.05 -2.04 36.79
CA GLY A 114 -11.09 -2.08 35.68
C GLY A 114 -10.10 -3.26 35.74
N LYS A 115 -10.28 -4.20 36.69
CA LYS A 115 -9.37 -5.33 36.88
C LYS A 115 -9.49 -6.33 35.75
N ILE A 116 -8.38 -6.57 35.04
CA ILE A 116 -8.29 -7.65 34.03
C ILE A 116 -8.39 -9.02 34.72
N ILE A 117 -9.38 -9.81 34.30
CA ILE A 117 -9.67 -11.19 34.71
C ILE A 117 -8.99 -12.20 33.79
N SER A 118 -9.08 -12.00 32.48
CA SER A 118 -8.40 -12.82 31.46
C SER A 118 -8.02 -11.98 30.24
N SER A 119 -6.95 -12.38 29.53
CA SER A 119 -6.50 -11.76 28.28
C SER A 119 -5.96 -12.84 27.34
N GLU A 120 -6.53 -12.94 26.14
CA GLU A 120 -6.12 -13.87 25.08
C GLU A 120 -5.59 -13.08 23.89
N VAL A 121 -4.29 -13.17 23.65
CA VAL A 121 -3.57 -12.39 22.63
C VAL A 121 -3.06 -13.33 21.53
N ARG A 122 -3.45 -13.08 20.28
CA ARG A 122 -3.23 -14.03 19.17
C ARG A 122 -2.83 -13.35 17.87
N LEU A 123 -1.95 -14.03 17.13
CA LEU A 123 -1.53 -13.59 15.79
C LEU A 123 -2.07 -14.50 14.69
N ASN A 124 -2.55 -13.92 13.60
CA ASN A 124 -3.04 -14.68 12.45
C ASN A 124 -1.91 -15.02 11.45
N ARG A 125 -1.46 -16.26 11.49
CA ARG A 125 -0.42 -16.80 10.60
C ARG A 125 -0.82 -16.76 9.12
N ALA A 126 -2.11 -16.93 8.84
CA ALA A 126 -2.63 -16.95 7.48
C ALA A 126 -2.51 -15.59 6.79
N ALA A 127 -2.93 -14.54 7.49
CA ALA A 127 -2.83 -13.16 7.01
C ALA A 127 -1.36 -12.76 6.79
N PHE A 128 -0.48 -13.12 7.73
CA PHE A 128 0.96 -12.89 7.61
C PHE A 128 1.57 -13.58 6.39
N LYS A 129 1.18 -14.83 6.11
CA LYS A 129 1.63 -15.56 4.92
C LYS A 129 1.10 -14.89 3.65
N LYS A 130 -0.21 -14.58 3.60
CA LYS A 130 -0.88 -14.02 2.43
C LYS A 130 -0.29 -12.66 2.01
N TYR A 131 0.01 -11.81 2.98
CA TYR A 131 0.47 -10.44 2.74
C TYR A 131 1.96 -10.23 3.01
N GLY A 132 2.71 -11.32 3.13
CA GLY A 132 4.17 -11.26 3.13
C GLY A 132 4.80 -10.60 4.35
N TYR A 133 4.21 -10.74 5.54
CA TYR A 133 4.76 -10.16 6.75
C TYR A 133 6.10 -10.82 7.10
N ASN A 134 7.14 -10.00 7.22
CA ASN A 134 8.44 -10.42 7.73
C ASN A 134 8.43 -10.48 9.27
N THR A 135 9.49 -11.02 9.88
CA THR A 135 9.56 -11.23 11.33
C THR A 135 9.36 -9.93 12.13
N ALA A 136 10.02 -8.84 11.76
CA ALA A 136 9.88 -7.56 12.46
C ALA A 136 8.44 -7.00 12.33
N GLU A 137 7.81 -7.14 11.16
CA GLU A 137 6.42 -6.74 10.97
C GLU A 137 5.44 -7.56 11.82
N ARG A 138 5.72 -8.84 12.05
CA ARG A 138 4.94 -9.69 12.96
C ARG A 138 5.16 -9.29 14.41
N THR A 139 6.39 -8.95 14.77
CA THR A 139 6.73 -8.42 16.09
C THR A 139 6.00 -7.10 16.36
N ASN A 140 5.91 -6.19 15.38
CA ASN A 140 5.14 -4.95 15.55
C ASN A 140 3.64 -5.20 15.83
N VAL A 141 3.03 -6.19 15.17
CA VAL A 141 1.64 -6.59 15.47
C VAL A 141 1.56 -7.22 16.87
N ALA A 142 2.51 -8.08 17.24
CA ALA A 142 2.57 -8.64 18.59
C ALA A 142 2.71 -7.57 19.68
N GLU A 143 3.54 -6.54 19.45
CA GLU A 143 3.67 -5.38 20.33
C GLU A 143 2.35 -4.60 20.43
N HIS A 144 1.63 -4.42 19.31
CA HIS A 144 0.31 -3.78 19.27
C HIS A 144 -0.70 -4.52 20.13
N GLU A 145 -0.85 -5.85 19.93
CA GLU A 145 -1.81 -6.63 20.71
C GLU A 145 -1.46 -6.67 22.20
N LEU A 146 -0.16 -6.69 22.55
CA LEU A 146 0.27 -6.56 23.94
C LEU A 146 -0.02 -5.16 24.52
N GLY A 147 -0.04 -4.12 23.68
CA GLY A 147 -0.47 -2.78 24.04
C GLY A 147 -1.94 -2.75 24.46
N HIS A 148 -2.81 -3.40 23.69
CA HIS A 148 -4.21 -3.63 24.11
C HIS A 148 -4.27 -4.41 25.41
N ALA A 149 -3.55 -5.52 25.51
CA ALA A 149 -3.57 -6.37 26.70
C ALA A 149 -3.16 -5.65 27.99
N LEU A 150 -2.30 -4.60 27.93
CA LEU A 150 -1.92 -3.76 29.06
C LEU A 150 -2.80 -2.52 29.27
N GLY A 151 -3.82 -2.32 28.44
CA GLY A 151 -4.83 -1.26 28.60
C GLY A 151 -4.66 -0.04 27.70
N LEU A 152 -3.87 -0.08 26.62
CA LEU A 152 -3.84 1.00 25.63
C LEU A 152 -4.93 0.81 24.58
N ASP A 153 -5.60 1.91 24.24
CA ASP A 153 -6.50 1.96 23.09
C ASP A 153 -5.71 2.30 21.82
N HIS A 154 -6.38 2.27 20.67
CA HIS A 154 -5.87 2.78 19.43
C HIS A 154 -5.47 4.27 19.52
N ASN A 155 -4.31 4.59 18.95
CA ASN A 155 -4.00 5.96 18.57
C ASN A 155 -4.73 6.33 17.25
N LEU A 156 -4.54 7.54 16.74
CA LEU A 156 -5.19 8.01 15.53
C LEU A 156 -4.83 7.15 14.30
N LYS A 157 -5.78 6.98 13.38
CA LYS A 157 -5.55 6.30 12.11
C LYS A 157 -4.42 6.97 11.32
N GLY A 158 -3.41 6.18 10.93
CA GLY A 158 -2.26 6.69 10.17
C GLY A 158 -1.14 7.26 11.02
N SER A 159 -1.25 7.18 12.35
CA SER A 159 -0.19 7.56 13.29
C SER A 159 1.09 6.71 13.13
N VAL A 160 2.22 7.33 13.44
CA VAL A 160 3.49 6.69 13.80
C VAL A 160 3.38 6.28 15.28
N SER A 161 2.76 5.13 15.53
CA SER A 161 2.49 4.58 16.85
C SER A 161 2.36 3.07 16.72
N VAL A 162 2.79 2.30 17.74
CA VAL A 162 2.51 0.86 17.79
C VAL A 162 1.02 0.60 17.83
N MET A 163 0.25 1.49 18.45
CA MET A 163 -1.22 1.45 18.57
C MET A 163 -1.95 2.12 17.40
N ASN A 164 -1.28 2.32 16.24
CA ASN A 164 -2.00 2.66 15.01
C ASN A 164 -3.00 1.53 14.70
N PRO A 165 -4.30 1.83 14.46
CA PRO A 165 -5.32 0.81 14.24
C PRO A 165 -4.96 -0.25 13.21
N ALA A 166 -4.25 0.12 12.14
CA ALA A 166 -3.76 -0.81 11.13
C ALA A 166 -2.23 -0.89 11.16
N ASN A 167 -1.68 -1.41 12.27
CA ASN A 167 -0.24 -1.49 12.43
C ASN A 167 0.39 -2.66 11.66
N ARG A 168 1.59 -2.38 11.13
CA ARG A 168 2.51 -3.33 10.47
C ARG A 168 3.94 -2.81 10.59
N TYR A 169 4.11 -1.50 10.62
CA TYR A 169 5.40 -0.84 10.38
C TYR A 169 6.05 -0.23 11.63
N TYR A 170 5.27 0.10 12.65
CA TYR A 170 5.76 0.86 13.79
C TYR A 170 5.87 -0.05 15.02
N SER A 171 7.05 -0.04 15.63
CA SER A 171 7.26 -0.58 16.98
C SER A 171 6.80 0.45 18.02
N ILE A 172 6.92 0.17 19.32
CA ILE A 172 6.58 1.08 20.43
C ILE A 172 7.21 2.46 20.22
N GLN A 173 6.37 3.50 20.22
CA GLN A 173 6.76 4.91 20.07
C GLN A 173 6.60 5.68 21.38
N GLY A 174 7.18 6.87 21.46
CA GLY A 174 7.11 7.71 22.67
C GLY A 174 5.68 8.08 23.10
N CYS A 175 4.72 8.19 22.17
CA CYS A 175 3.30 8.41 22.49
C CYS A 175 2.68 7.23 23.24
N ASP A 176 3.11 6.01 22.92
CA ASP A 176 2.62 4.76 23.52
C ASP A 176 3.19 4.60 24.93
N VAL A 177 4.48 4.92 25.11
CA VAL A 177 5.12 4.96 26.43
C VAL A 177 4.45 5.97 27.36
N LYS A 178 4.12 7.17 26.85
CA LYS A 178 3.41 8.19 27.64
C LYS A 178 2.01 7.70 28.05
N GLY A 179 1.28 7.05 27.15
CA GLY A 179 -0.02 6.46 27.43
C GLY A 179 0.07 5.40 28.52
N MET A 180 1.01 4.46 28.37
CA MET A 180 1.23 3.38 29.34
C MET A 180 1.60 3.95 30.71
N LYS A 181 2.55 4.88 30.78
CA LYS A 181 2.92 5.52 32.06
C LYS A 181 1.75 6.23 32.71
N LYS A 182 0.89 6.89 31.94
CA LYS A 182 -0.33 7.53 32.46
C LYS A 182 -1.32 6.52 33.03
N ILE A 183 -1.45 5.34 32.42
CA ILE A 183 -2.27 4.25 32.96
C ILE A 183 -1.72 3.81 34.32
N TYR A 184 -0.40 3.59 34.42
CA TYR A 184 0.21 2.94 35.59
C TYR A 184 0.77 3.89 36.66
N SER A 185 0.69 5.21 36.45
CA SER A 185 1.03 6.21 37.48
C SER A 185 -0.03 6.34 38.58
N THR A 186 -1.23 5.78 38.37
CA THR A 186 -2.30 5.75 39.38
C THR A 186 -2.29 4.42 40.13
N VAL A 187 -2.53 4.46 41.43
CA VAL A 187 -2.67 3.24 42.24
C VAL A 187 -4.00 2.57 41.87
N ALA A 188 -3.94 1.29 41.50
CA ALA A 188 -5.13 0.50 41.26
C ALA A 188 -5.72 0.01 42.59
N SER A 189 -6.97 0.37 42.87
CA SER A 189 -7.74 -0.22 43.97
C SER A 189 -8.63 -1.32 43.43
N PHE A 190 -8.18 -2.57 43.58
CA PHE A 190 -8.94 -3.76 43.17
C PHE A 190 -9.52 -4.52 44.35
N ASP A 191 -9.14 -4.15 45.57
CA ASP A 191 -9.25 -4.99 46.77
C ASP A 191 -10.62 -4.85 47.46
N SER A 192 -11.59 -4.17 46.85
CA SER A 192 -12.90 -3.83 47.44
C SER A 192 -14.14 -4.37 46.70
N VAL A 193 -13.99 -5.15 45.62
CA VAL A 193 -15.12 -5.67 44.83
C VAL A 193 -14.89 -7.13 44.44
N SER A 194 -15.85 -8.01 44.74
CA SER A 194 -15.82 -9.39 44.27
C SER A 194 -16.02 -9.45 42.75
N ASP A 195 -15.36 -10.40 42.08
CA ASP A 195 -15.50 -10.60 40.63
C ASP A 195 -16.81 -11.35 40.31
N ASN A 196 -17.94 -10.71 40.58
CA ASN A 196 -19.27 -11.24 40.29
C ASN A 196 -19.45 -11.38 38.77
N ALA A 197 -20.02 -12.49 38.31
CA ALA A 197 -20.16 -12.78 36.88
C ALA A 197 -20.93 -11.68 36.11
N GLY A 198 -21.89 -10.98 36.76
CA GLY A 198 -22.65 -9.87 36.17
C GLY A 198 -21.85 -8.57 35.95
N ASP A 199 -20.64 -8.48 36.50
CA ASP A 199 -19.77 -7.31 36.38
C ASP A 199 -18.61 -7.53 35.42
N ILE A 200 -18.52 -8.70 34.81
CA ILE A 200 -17.47 -9.03 33.83
C ILE A 200 -17.89 -8.58 32.44
N VAL A 201 -17.11 -7.67 31.85
CA VAL A 201 -17.25 -7.23 30.45
C VAL A 201 -16.17 -7.89 29.60
N THR A 202 -16.54 -8.31 28.40
CA THR A 202 -15.61 -8.84 27.39
C THR A 202 -15.39 -7.79 26.29
N VAL A 203 -14.14 -7.43 26.05
CA VAL A 203 -13.71 -6.58 24.94
C VAL A 203 -12.91 -7.42 23.97
N VAL A 204 -13.19 -7.27 22.67
CA VAL A 204 -12.46 -7.95 21.60
C VAL A 204 -11.93 -6.91 20.63
N ASN A 205 -10.62 -6.86 20.47
CA ASN A 205 -9.93 -5.99 19.53
C ASN A 205 -9.38 -6.82 18.37
N TYR A 206 -9.40 -6.22 17.18
CA TYR A 206 -8.87 -6.82 15.97
C TYR A 206 -7.95 -5.82 15.27
N THR A 207 -6.70 -6.20 15.05
CA THR A 207 -5.80 -5.44 14.17
C THR A 207 -6.06 -5.82 12.73
N PRO A 208 -6.51 -4.90 11.85
CA PRO A 208 -6.69 -5.18 10.45
C PRO A 208 -5.36 -5.50 9.76
N ALA A 209 -5.38 -6.52 8.91
CA ALA A 209 -4.22 -6.89 8.12
C ALA A 209 -3.92 -5.84 7.04
N VAL A 210 -2.74 -5.24 7.13
CA VAL A 210 -2.19 -4.35 6.08
C VAL A 210 -1.74 -5.16 4.87
N LYS A 211 -2.48 -5.01 3.77
CA LYS A 211 -2.26 -5.69 2.49
C LYS A 211 -0.99 -5.17 1.79
N SER A 212 -0.23 -6.08 1.21
CA SER A 212 0.94 -5.79 0.40
C SER A 212 0.54 -5.40 -1.03
N ALA A 213 1.11 -4.32 -1.56
CA ALA A 213 0.77 -3.82 -2.88
C ALA A 213 1.91 -3.01 -3.53
N VAL A 214 2.00 -3.09 -4.86
CA VAL A 214 2.78 -2.17 -5.68
C VAL A 214 1.88 -1.01 -6.10
N THR A 215 2.27 0.21 -5.74
CA THR A 215 1.47 1.43 -5.93
C THR A 215 2.36 2.63 -6.31
N ALA A 216 1.72 3.75 -6.66
CA ALA A 216 2.39 5.01 -6.99
C ALA A 216 3.49 4.86 -8.06
N VAL A 217 3.27 3.97 -9.03
CA VAL A 217 4.23 3.69 -10.10
C VAL A 217 4.29 4.90 -11.03
N LYS A 218 5.51 5.40 -11.27
CA LYS A 218 5.82 6.49 -12.18
C LYS A 218 6.93 6.04 -13.12
N THR A 219 6.97 6.65 -14.30
CA THR A 219 7.96 6.30 -15.32
C THR A 219 8.60 7.54 -15.94
N SER A 220 9.83 7.37 -16.40
CA SER A 220 10.54 8.36 -17.21
C SER A 220 11.44 7.66 -18.22
N TYR A 221 11.23 7.93 -19.50
CA TYR A 221 11.96 7.32 -20.60
C TYR A 221 13.11 8.21 -21.07
N ASN A 222 14.29 7.61 -21.25
CA ASN A 222 15.44 8.24 -21.86
C ASN A 222 15.67 7.67 -23.26
N ALA A 223 15.55 8.52 -24.28
CA ALA A 223 15.70 8.14 -25.68
C ALA A 223 17.15 7.83 -26.09
N LYS A 224 18.15 8.47 -25.46
CA LYS A 224 19.57 8.27 -25.77
C LYS A 224 20.01 6.87 -25.36
N THR A 225 19.66 6.46 -24.15
CA THR A 225 20.03 5.16 -23.57
C THR A 225 19.01 4.05 -23.84
N LYS A 226 17.88 4.36 -24.51
CA LYS A 226 16.75 3.46 -24.77
C LYS A 226 16.27 2.74 -23.49
N SER A 227 16.16 3.49 -22.40
CA SER A 227 15.84 2.94 -21.07
C SER A 227 14.64 3.60 -20.41
N LEU A 228 13.85 2.81 -19.69
CA LEU A 228 12.77 3.26 -18.83
C LEU A 228 13.22 3.27 -17.37
N THR A 229 13.19 4.42 -16.72
CA THR A 229 13.22 4.49 -15.26
C THR A 229 11.82 4.24 -14.74
N ILE A 230 11.68 3.28 -13.83
CA ILE A 230 10.44 2.94 -13.13
C ILE A 230 10.66 3.17 -11.64
N THR A 231 9.82 3.99 -11.03
CA THR A 231 9.81 4.25 -9.59
C THR A 231 8.45 3.93 -9.01
N GLY A 232 8.37 3.54 -7.75
CA GLY A 232 7.08 3.38 -7.08
C GLY A 232 7.23 3.03 -5.61
N LYS A 233 6.11 2.62 -5.01
CA LYS A 233 6.06 2.05 -3.67
C LYS A 233 5.66 0.58 -3.76
N ALA A 234 6.24 -0.27 -2.93
CA ALA A 234 5.93 -1.68 -2.80
C ALA A 234 5.83 -2.02 -1.30
N LYS A 235 4.79 -1.50 -0.65
CA LYS A 235 4.59 -1.67 0.79
C LYS A 235 4.38 -3.15 1.10
N GLY A 236 5.09 -3.64 2.11
CA GLY A 236 5.06 -5.05 2.51
C GLY A 236 5.82 -6.02 1.60
N ALA A 237 6.64 -5.51 0.68
CA ALA A 237 7.55 -6.31 -0.14
C ALA A 237 9.00 -5.93 0.15
N SER A 238 9.91 -6.91 0.05
CA SER A 238 11.36 -6.70 0.20
C SER A 238 12.04 -6.42 -1.14
N LYS A 239 11.48 -6.93 -2.24
CA LYS A 239 11.96 -6.73 -3.60
C LYS A 239 10.78 -6.50 -4.54
N VAL A 240 11.03 -5.94 -5.72
CA VAL A 240 10.06 -5.91 -6.83
C VAL A 240 10.67 -6.67 -8.00
N ALA A 241 10.03 -7.76 -8.39
CA ALA A 241 10.27 -8.40 -9.69
C ALA A 241 9.72 -7.51 -10.79
N VAL A 242 10.50 -7.36 -11.85
CA VAL A 242 10.11 -6.62 -13.05
C VAL A 242 10.19 -7.58 -14.22
N SER A 243 9.17 -7.63 -15.05
CA SER A 243 9.24 -8.31 -16.34
C SER A 243 8.83 -7.36 -17.46
N TYR A 244 9.32 -7.65 -18.66
CA TYR A 244 8.92 -6.96 -19.89
C TYR A 244 8.52 -8.00 -20.92
N ASN A 245 7.28 -7.93 -21.42
CA ASN A 245 6.73 -8.95 -22.32
C ASN A 245 6.89 -10.38 -21.74
N ALA A 246 6.48 -10.58 -20.48
CA ALA A 246 6.64 -11.81 -19.70
C ALA A 246 8.10 -12.27 -19.44
N LYS A 247 9.11 -11.65 -20.05
CA LYS A 247 10.52 -11.96 -19.76
C LYS A 247 10.94 -11.32 -18.43
N ALA A 248 11.31 -12.15 -17.46
CA ALA A 248 11.77 -11.72 -16.15
C ALA A 248 13.09 -10.93 -16.24
N LEU A 249 13.22 -9.91 -15.41
CA LEU A 249 14.41 -9.10 -15.22
C LEU A 249 14.87 -9.21 -13.76
N LYS A 250 16.08 -8.70 -13.49
CA LYS A 250 16.65 -8.71 -12.13
C LYS A 250 15.72 -7.98 -11.14
N PRO A 251 15.28 -8.64 -10.06
CA PRO A 251 14.49 -7.98 -9.03
C PRO A 251 15.25 -6.83 -8.38
N VAL A 252 14.53 -5.76 -8.03
CA VAL A 252 15.10 -4.59 -7.36
C VAL A 252 14.73 -4.56 -5.89
N LYS A 253 15.64 -4.13 -5.01
CA LYS A 253 15.37 -3.99 -3.58
C LYS A 253 14.35 -2.88 -3.32
N VAL A 254 13.51 -3.09 -2.33
CA VAL A 254 12.62 -2.07 -1.77
C VAL A 254 13.30 -1.45 -0.55
N SER A 255 13.27 -0.13 -0.44
CA SER A 255 13.84 0.61 0.69
C SER A 255 13.03 0.38 1.97
N LYS A 256 13.59 0.74 3.13
CA LYS A 256 12.86 0.72 4.42
C LYS A 256 11.57 1.54 4.39
N LYS A 257 11.52 2.61 3.57
CA LYS A 257 10.33 3.45 3.33
C LYS A 257 9.33 2.84 2.33
N GLY A 258 9.56 1.59 1.90
CA GLY A 258 8.71 0.91 0.93
C GLY A 258 8.87 1.42 -0.51
N GLN A 259 9.95 2.13 -0.84
CA GLN A 259 10.15 2.71 -2.19
C GLN A 259 11.07 1.83 -3.04
N PHE A 260 10.87 1.81 -4.36
CA PHE A 260 11.78 1.18 -5.30
C PHE A 260 12.06 2.09 -6.50
N LYS A 261 13.23 1.90 -7.11
CA LYS A 261 13.64 2.54 -8.37
C LYS A 261 14.46 1.57 -9.18
N THR A 262 14.08 1.36 -10.44
CA THR A 262 14.87 0.56 -11.39
C THR A 262 14.98 1.27 -12.73
N THR A 263 16.00 0.95 -13.51
CA THR A 263 16.16 1.42 -14.89
C THR A 263 16.35 0.22 -15.80
N VAL A 264 15.48 0.09 -16.81
CA VAL A 264 15.45 -1.05 -17.70
C VAL A 264 15.68 -0.60 -19.13
N LYS A 265 16.69 -1.16 -19.80
CA LYS A 265 16.88 -1.01 -21.25
C LYS A 265 15.89 -1.92 -21.98
N PHE A 266 15.19 -1.38 -22.98
CA PHE A 266 14.20 -2.16 -23.72
C PHE A 266 13.91 -1.59 -25.12
N THR A 267 13.38 -2.45 -25.98
CA THR A 267 12.89 -2.11 -27.32
C THR A 267 11.46 -2.61 -27.48
N GLY A 268 10.70 -2.00 -28.40
CA GLY A 268 9.30 -2.34 -28.65
C GLY A 268 8.28 -1.61 -27.75
N TYR A 269 7.04 -2.13 -27.77
CA TYR A 269 5.85 -1.57 -27.13
C TYR A 269 5.03 -2.68 -26.48
N LYS A 270 5.58 -3.28 -25.42
CA LYS A 270 4.93 -4.34 -24.64
C LYS A 270 4.73 -3.90 -23.20
N ASP A 271 3.91 -4.61 -22.45
CA ASP A 271 3.65 -4.24 -21.07
C ASP A 271 4.82 -4.66 -20.17
N PHE A 272 5.03 -3.87 -19.12
CA PHE A 272 5.84 -4.29 -17.98
C PHE A 272 4.91 -4.84 -16.90
N THR A 273 5.38 -5.84 -16.17
CA THR A 273 4.70 -6.33 -14.98
C THR A 273 5.61 -6.15 -13.76
N LEU A 274 5.04 -5.61 -12.69
CA LEU A 274 5.74 -5.38 -11.42
C LEU A 274 5.07 -6.21 -10.33
N THR A 275 5.83 -7.07 -9.65
CA THR A 275 5.33 -7.91 -8.56
C THR A 275 6.21 -7.76 -7.34
N GLY A 276 5.63 -7.38 -6.20
CA GLY A 276 6.34 -7.35 -4.93
C GLY A 276 6.63 -8.76 -4.44
N LEU A 277 7.87 -9.00 -4.04
CA LEU A 277 8.38 -10.25 -3.50
C LEU A 277 8.81 -10.08 -2.04
N ASN A 278 8.68 -11.13 -1.23
CA ASN A 278 9.31 -11.17 0.09
C ASN A 278 10.83 -11.45 -0.01
N ALA A 279 11.50 -11.49 1.14
CA ALA A 279 12.94 -11.77 1.21
C ALA A 279 13.34 -13.11 0.56
N LYS A 280 12.47 -14.12 0.64
CA LYS A 280 12.64 -15.47 0.06
C LYS A 280 12.32 -15.54 -1.44
N GLY A 281 11.89 -14.42 -2.05
CA GLY A 281 11.57 -14.35 -3.48
C GLY A 281 10.14 -14.78 -3.84
N ALA A 282 9.29 -15.15 -2.88
CA ALA A 282 7.89 -15.48 -3.17
C ALA A 282 7.06 -14.22 -3.41
N ALA A 283 6.12 -14.27 -4.35
CA ALA A 283 5.21 -13.18 -4.66
C ALA A 283 4.25 -12.92 -3.51
N VAL A 284 4.13 -11.64 -3.13
CA VAL A 284 3.26 -11.19 -2.02
C VAL A 284 2.31 -10.08 -2.43
N THR A 285 2.42 -9.55 -3.65
CA THR A 285 1.43 -8.60 -4.20
C THR A 285 0.73 -9.20 -5.40
N LYS A 286 -0.45 -8.67 -5.73
CA LYS A 286 -0.97 -8.80 -7.09
C LYS A 286 0.02 -8.13 -8.07
N ALA A 287 0.08 -8.67 -9.29
CA ALA A 287 0.86 -8.09 -10.36
C ALA A 287 0.29 -6.71 -10.74
N TYR A 288 1.16 -5.70 -10.79
CA TYR A 288 0.84 -4.39 -11.35
C TYR A 288 1.24 -4.36 -12.82
N VAL A 289 0.28 -4.19 -13.71
CA VAL A 289 0.52 -4.06 -15.15
C VAL A 289 0.78 -2.60 -15.49
N LEU A 290 2.03 -2.30 -15.85
CA LEU A 290 2.41 -1.02 -16.41
C LEU A 290 2.25 -1.10 -17.93
N ALA A 291 1.04 -0.75 -18.37
CA ALA A 291 0.66 -0.79 -19.78
C ALA A 291 1.54 0.12 -20.64
N LYS A 292 1.77 -0.27 -21.90
CA LYS A 292 2.59 0.48 -22.87
C LYS A 292 2.24 1.98 -22.97
N ASP A 293 0.97 2.32 -22.87
CA ASP A 293 0.49 3.71 -23.04
C ASP A 293 0.83 4.60 -21.82
N SER A 294 1.20 3.98 -20.70
CA SER A 294 1.71 4.69 -19.52
C SER A 294 3.10 5.27 -19.76
N TYR A 295 3.96 4.57 -20.51
CA TYR A 295 5.35 5.00 -20.75
C TYR A 295 5.63 5.46 -22.19
N ALA A 296 4.76 5.15 -23.15
CA ALA A 296 4.86 5.60 -24.54
C ALA A 296 3.84 6.69 -24.86
N ALA A 297 4.17 7.57 -25.80
CA ALA A 297 3.21 8.50 -26.37
C ALA A 297 2.16 7.72 -27.18
N ALA A 298 0.91 8.21 -27.16
CA ALA A 298 -0.18 7.63 -27.94
C ALA A 298 0.17 7.65 -29.44
N LYS A 299 -0.18 6.57 -30.15
CA LYS A 299 -0.06 6.53 -31.60
C LYS A 299 -0.95 7.63 -32.18
N PRO A 300 -0.41 8.55 -33.01
CA PRO A 300 -1.22 9.63 -33.55
C PRO A 300 -2.22 9.08 -34.56
N THR A 301 -3.46 9.52 -34.46
CA THR A 301 -4.55 9.10 -35.34
C THR A 301 -4.91 10.23 -36.31
N LEU A 302 -5.19 9.89 -37.57
CA LEU A 302 -5.60 10.85 -38.59
C LEU A 302 -7.12 10.95 -38.61
N LEU A 303 -7.69 12.12 -38.31
CA LEU A 303 -9.13 12.36 -38.36
C LEU A 303 -9.58 12.84 -39.74
N LYS A 304 -8.83 13.78 -40.33
CA LYS A 304 -9.12 14.34 -41.66
C LYS A 304 -7.85 14.70 -42.41
N ALA A 305 -7.83 14.46 -43.71
CA ALA A 305 -6.85 15.01 -44.63
C ALA A 305 -7.57 15.82 -45.72
N ASP A 306 -7.03 17.00 -46.05
CA ASP A 306 -7.63 17.91 -47.03
C ASP A 306 -6.52 18.53 -47.90
N ARG A 307 -6.60 18.30 -49.21
CA ARG A 307 -5.59 18.77 -50.17
C ARG A 307 -6.18 19.78 -51.14
N THR A 308 -5.69 21.01 -51.04
CA THR A 308 -5.96 22.08 -52.00
C THR A 308 -4.74 22.37 -52.88
N LYS A 309 -4.89 23.26 -53.86
CA LYS A 309 -3.76 23.80 -54.64
C LYS A 309 -2.69 24.43 -53.74
N LYS A 310 -3.08 25.00 -52.57
CA LYS A 310 -2.17 25.65 -51.62
C LYS A 310 -1.34 24.66 -50.79
N GLY A 311 -1.89 23.49 -50.44
CA GLY A 311 -1.22 22.57 -49.52
C GLY A 311 -2.06 21.38 -49.08
N LEU A 312 -1.51 20.57 -48.17
CA LEU A 312 -2.16 19.43 -47.53
C LEU A 312 -2.31 19.73 -46.04
N THR A 313 -3.53 19.63 -45.52
CA THR A 313 -3.79 19.78 -44.09
C THR A 313 -4.18 18.44 -43.49
N PHE A 314 -3.50 18.03 -42.42
CA PHE A 314 -3.92 16.91 -41.59
C PHE A 314 -4.54 17.41 -40.29
N THR A 315 -5.72 16.90 -39.94
CA THR A 315 -6.31 17.02 -38.60
C THR A 315 -6.06 15.72 -37.86
N THR A 316 -5.48 15.77 -36.67
CA THR A 316 -5.12 14.59 -35.88
C THR A 316 -5.93 14.51 -34.60
N ASP A 317 -5.98 13.36 -33.92
CA ASP A 317 -6.58 13.25 -32.58
C ASP A 317 -5.64 13.67 -31.43
N ALA A 318 -4.39 14.03 -31.76
CA ALA A 318 -3.32 14.17 -30.80
C ALA A 318 -3.58 15.33 -29.82
N LYS A 319 -3.16 15.10 -28.57
CA LYS A 319 -3.33 16.03 -27.45
C LYS A 319 -2.30 17.16 -27.44
N LYS A 320 -2.66 18.31 -26.86
CA LYS A 320 -1.74 19.43 -26.60
C LYS A 320 -0.46 18.97 -25.88
N LYS A 321 0.63 19.71 -26.07
CA LYS A 321 2.00 19.38 -25.58
C LYS A 321 2.66 18.16 -26.24
N THR A 322 1.97 17.45 -27.12
CA THR A 322 2.57 16.43 -28.00
C THR A 322 3.36 17.09 -29.11
N THR A 323 4.47 16.48 -29.54
CA THR A 323 5.17 16.86 -30.77
C THR A 323 4.99 15.77 -31.81
N LEU A 324 4.35 16.11 -32.93
CA LEU A 324 4.26 15.26 -34.11
C LEU A 324 5.51 15.45 -34.97
N LYS A 325 6.08 14.33 -35.41
CA LYS A 325 7.23 14.29 -36.33
C LYS A 325 6.82 13.51 -37.57
N PHE A 326 6.91 14.16 -38.71
CA PHE A 326 6.55 13.60 -40.02
C PHE A 326 7.83 13.26 -40.77
N TYR A 327 7.91 12.02 -41.22
CA TYR A 327 9.04 11.50 -41.98
C TYR A 327 8.58 11.08 -43.37
N TYR A 328 9.40 11.38 -44.37
CA TYR A 328 9.24 10.89 -45.74
C TYR A 328 10.52 10.19 -46.16
N LYS A 329 10.43 8.93 -46.61
CA LYS A 329 11.60 8.08 -46.92
C LYS A 329 12.67 8.15 -45.81
N ASN A 330 12.23 7.98 -44.55
CA ASN A 330 13.04 8.06 -43.31
C ASN A 330 13.70 9.41 -42.99
N LYS A 331 13.53 10.46 -43.82
CA LYS A 331 14.01 11.82 -43.51
C LYS A 331 12.92 12.63 -42.80
N LEU A 332 13.28 13.32 -41.72
CA LEU A 332 12.35 14.22 -41.02
C LEU A 332 12.03 15.40 -41.92
N VAL A 333 10.75 15.60 -42.26
CA VAL A 333 10.30 16.67 -43.16
C VAL A 333 9.51 17.76 -42.45
N LYS A 334 8.89 17.44 -41.30
CA LYS A 334 8.19 18.44 -40.47
C LYS A 334 8.11 17.99 -39.02
N LYS A 335 8.23 18.95 -38.11
CA LYS A 335 8.01 18.79 -36.67
C LYS A 335 6.99 19.83 -36.23
N THR A 336 5.99 19.43 -35.44
CA THR A 336 4.96 20.35 -34.96
C THR A 336 4.63 20.04 -33.51
N ARG A 337 4.92 20.98 -32.61
CA ARG A 337 4.49 20.92 -31.21
C ARG A 337 3.07 21.45 -31.14
N LEU A 338 2.16 20.64 -30.59
CA LEU A 338 0.74 20.98 -30.52
C LEU A 338 0.49 21.89 -29.31
N THR A 339 -0.17 23.02 -29.56
CA THR A 339 -0.61 23.97 -28.53
C THR A 339 -2.05 23.72 -28.10
N LYS A 340 -2.85 23.10 -28.97
CA LYS A 340 -4.23 22.66 -28.71
C LYS A 340 -4.45 21.19 -29.05
N ASP A 341 -5.48 20.61 -28.45
CA ASP A 341 -5.96 19.29 -28.82
C ASP A 341 -6.48 19.31 -30.27
N LYS A 342 -6.32 18.18 -30.98
CA LYS A 342 -6.80 18.01 -32.35
C LYS A 342 -6.34 19.07 -33.36
N GLN A 343 -5.12 19.58 -33.18
CA GLN A 343 -4.59 20.66 -34.01
C GLN A 343 -4.32 20.23 -35.46
N LYS A 344 -4.62 21.14 -36.40
CA LYS A 344 -4.31 21.02 -37.83
C LYS A 344 -2.81 21.18 -38.10
N VAL A 345 -2.24 20.35 -38.97
CA VAL A 345 -0.86 20.43 -39.45
C VAL A 345 -0.86 20.62 -40.95
N PHE A 346 -0.37 21.78 -41.41
CA PHE A 346 -0.33 22.16 -42.81
C PHE A 346 1.02 21.89 -43.47
N PHE A 347 1.02 21.37 -44.70
CA PHE A 347 2.17 21.24 -45.59
C PHE A 347 1.93 22.06 -46.86
N SER A 348 2.83 22.99 -47.18
CA SER A 348 2.71 23.79 -48.41
C SER A 348 2.88 22.92 -49.65
N ALA A 349 2.29 23.34 -50.78
CA ALA A 349 2.47 22.65 -52.06
C ALA A 349 3.96 22.47 -52.43
N LYS A 350 4.80 23.49 -52.19
CA LYS A 350 6.25 23.43 -52.39
C LYS A 350 6.90 22.30 -51.59
N SER A 351 6.52 22.13 -50.32
CA SER A 351 7.06 21.06 -49.46
C SER A 351 6.67 19.64 -49.92
N LEU A 352 5.62 19.52 -50.74
CA LEU A 352 5.07 18.26 -51.24
C LEU A 352 5.55 17.89 -52.65
N LYS A 353 6.29 18.77 -53.34
CA LYS A 353 6.80 18.50 -54.70
C LYS A 353 7.56 17.16 -54.74
N GLY A 354 7.18 16.29 -55.67
CA GLY A 354 7.77 14.97 -55.87
C GLY A 354 7.45 13.92 -54.78
N LYS A 355 6.59 14.22 -53.79
CA LYS A 355 6.22 13.28 -52.73
C LYS A 355 4.90 12.59 -53.05
N LYS A 356 4.92 11.27 -53.12
CA LYS A 356 3.76 10.38 -53.25
C LYS A 356 3.76 9.34 -52.11
N GLY A 357 2.63 8.69 -51.86
CA GLY A 357 2.49 7.66 -50.83
C GLY A 357 2.06 8.23 -49.49
N SER A 358 2.82 7.99 -48.42
CA SER A 358 2.45 8.37 -47.05
C SER A 358 3.61 9.01 -46.29
N PHE A 359 3.27 9.86 -45.33
CA PHE A 359 4.18 10.22 -44.25
C PHE A 359 4.13 9.17 -43.15
N LYS A 360 5.31 8.80 -42.66
CA LYS A 360 5.44 8.11 -41.37
C LYS A 360 5.36 9.15 -40.26
N VAL A 361 4.38 9.04 -39.38
CA VAL A 361 4.11 10.01 -38.33
C VAL A 361 4.32 9.37 -36.97
N VAL A 362 5.12 10.00 -36.11
CA VAL A 362 5.30 9.59 -34.71
C VAL A 362 5.00 10.76 -33.79
N ALA A 363 4.38 10.46 -32.66
CA ALA A 363 4.16 11.39 -31.57
C ALA A 363 5.29 11.26 -30.54
N SER A 364 5.63 12.37 -29.90
CA SER A 364 6.57 12.40 -28.78
C SER A 364 6.08 13.35 -27.70
N ALA A 365 6.31 12.98 -26.45
CA ALA A 365 5.98 13.76 -25.26
C ALA A 365 7.14 13.67 -24.26
N ALA A 366 7.27 14.67 -23.39
CA ALA A 366 8.33 14.72 -22.39
C ALA A 366 8.26 13.49 -21.47
N GLY A 367 9.42 12.87 -21.20
CA GLY A 367 9.53 11.69 -20.33
C GLY A 367 8.91 10.40 -20.89
N LYS A 368 8.38 10.39 -22.12
CA LYS A 368 7.77 9.21 -22.74
C LYS A 368 8.59 8.69 -23.93
N LYS A 369 8.51 7.38 -24.16
CA LYS A 369 8.95 6.78 -25.43
C LYS A 369 8.12 7.39 -26.56
N SER A 370 8.74 7.65 -27.72
CA SER A 370 7.98 8.04 -28.91
C SER A 370 6.94 6.97 -29.24
N SER A 371 5.85 7.36 -29.88
CA SER A 371 4.76 6.44 -30.20
C SER A 371 5.17 5.41 -31.25
N GLN A 372 4.36 4.36 -31.39
CA GLN A 372 4.32 3.61 -32.64
C GLN A 372 4.04 4.55 -33.81
N ALA A 373 4.57 4.21 -34.98
CA ALA A 373 4.37 5.02 -36.17
C ALA A 373 2.96 4.81 -36.74
N ALA A 374 2.35 5.91 -37.18
CA ALA A 374 1.18 5.92 -38.03
C ALA A 374 1.58 6.27 -39.46
N GLN A 375 0.71 5.95 -40.42
CA GLN A 375 0.89 6.29 -41.83
C GLN A 375 -0.20 7.27 -42.23
N PHE A 376 0.19 8.48 -42.63
CA PHE A 376 -0.75 9.50 -43.09
C PHE A 376 -0.58 9.68 -44.60
N LYS A 377 -1.60 9.28 -45.37
CA LYS A 377 -1.56 9.29 -46.83
C LYS A 377 -1.44 10.71 -47.37
N ILE A 378 -0.60 10.89 -48.39
CA ILE A 378 -0.49 12.11 -49.18
C ILE A 378 -1.51 12.00 -50.31
N ILE A 379 -2.67 12.62 -50.12
CA ILE A 379 -3.78 12.59 -51.08
C ILE A 379 -3.58 13.60 -52.23
N GLY A 380 -4.26 13.36 -53.34
CA GLY A 380 -4.22 14.19 -54.56
C GLY A 380 -4.91 15.54 -54.38
N VAL A 381 -4.57 16.52 -55.24
CA VAL A 381 -5.20 17.86 -55.19
C VAL A 381 -6.69 17.74 -55.46
N GLY A 382 -7.51 18.41 -54.64
CA GLY A 382 -8.97 18.35 -54.69
C GLY A 382 -9.58 17.22 -53.85
N GLN A 383 -8.76 16.32 -53.28
CA GLN A 383 -9.26 15.24 -52.44
C GLN A 383 -9.37 15.65 -50.97
N ALA A 384 -10.36 15.08 -50.29
CA ALA A 384 -10.47 15.07 -48.84
C ALA A 384 -10.80 13.66 -48.36
N THR A 385 -10.26 13.28 -47.20
CA THR A 385 -10.59 12.01 -46.53
C THR A 385 -10.96 12.29 -45.09
N VAL A 386 -12.03 11.66 -44.61
CA VAL A 386 -12.42 11.66 -43.19
C VAL A 386 -12.34 10.22 -42.70
N THR A 387 -11.77 10.03 -41.52
CA THR A 387 -11.73 8.73 -40.88
C THR A 387 -12.59 8.78 -39.63
N ASN A 388 -13.69 8.05 -39.65
CA ASN A 388 -14.56 7.85 -38.49
C ASN A 388 -13.96 6.70 -37.67
N TYR A 389 -13.80 6.91 -36.37
CA TYR A 389 -13.28 5.94 -35.41
C TYR A 389 -14.35 5.59 -34.39
#